data_AF-X1LK52-F1
#
_entry.id   AF-X1LK52-F1
#
_cell.length_a   1.000
_cell.length_b   1.000
_cell.length_c   1.000
_cell.angle_alpha   90.00
_cell.angle_beta   90.00
_cell.angle_gamma   90.00
#
_symmetry.space_group_name_H-M   'P 1'
#
loop_
_entity.id
_entity.type
_entity.pdbx_description
1 polymer ?
#
loop_
_entity_poly.entity_id
_entity_poly.type
_entity_poly.pdbx_seq_one_letter_code
_entity_poly.pdbx_strand_id
1 'polypeptide(L)'
;ALGGLKVIEVMDSISIRGLKDYTIGDKEVIKGIRKVAVKIGDGVYEQELWPSFKGLLRRQHPDVYAVQTIRKVLNRKYTKGTVKNDGTIEPLDLFEFESCPPLFA
;
A
#
# COMPACT_ATOMS: atom_id res chain seq x y z
N ALA A 1 7.56 18.29 -25.10
CA ALA A 1 8.15 16.95 -25.32
C ALA A 1 7.39 15.92 -24.50
N LEU A 2 7.03 14.77 -25.07
CA LEU A 2 6.50 13.64 -24.29
C LEU A 2 7.65 13.03 -23.45
N GLY A 3 7.37 12.59 -22.23
CA GLY A 3 8.39 12.00 -21.35
C GLY A 3 9.27 13.00 -20.58
N GLY A 4 9.04 14.31 -20.74
CA GLY A 4 9.70 15.33 -19.93
C GLY A 4 9.13 15.43 -18.52
N LEU A 5 9.95 15.88 -17.56
CA LEU A 5 9.49 16.23 -16.22
C LEU A 5 8.74 17.56 -16.27
N LYS A 6 7.57 17.59 -15.63
CA LYS A 6 6.75 18.79 -15.47
C LYS A 6 6.63 19.11 -13.98
N VAL A 7 6.88 20.37 -13.61
CA VAL A 7 6.50 20.88 -12.29
C VAL A 7 4.99 20.96 -12.25
N ILE A 8 4.37 20.13 -11.41
CA ILE A 8 2.92 20.09 -11.22
C ILE A 8 2.48 21.08 -10.14
N GLU A 9 3.27 21.23 -9.08
CA GLU A 9 2.94 22.02 -7.90
C GLU A 9 4.21 22.35 -7.12
N VAL A 10 4.21 23.48 -6.42
CA VAL A 10 5.29 23.93 -5.52
C VAL A 10 4.62 24.34 -4.20
N MET A 11 5.18 23.94 -3.07
CA MET A 11 4.63 24.19 -1.75
C MET A 11 5.74 24.27 -0.70
N ASP A 12 5.46 24.95 0.40
CA ASP A 12 6.42 25.13 1.49
C ASP A 12 6.54 23.90 2.38
N SER A 13 5.49 23.06 2.46
CA SER A 13 5.51 21.85 3.29
C SER A 13 4.64 20.72 2.73
N ILE A 14 5.06 19.49 3.01
CA ILE A 14 4.35 18.25 2.66
C ILE A 14 4.49 17.26 3.81
N SER A 15 3.45 16.49 4.10
CA SER A 15 3.51 15.37 5.05
C SER A 15 3.54 14.04 4.30
N ILE A 16 4.66 13.31 4.38
CA ILE A 16 4.82 11.99 3.76
C ILE A 16 4.88 10.94 4.87
N ARG A 17 3.94 10.00 4.85
CA ARG A 17 3.84 8.92 5.84
C ARG A 17 4.31 7.57 5.28
N GLY A 18 4.32 7.43 3.97
CA GLY A 18 4.81 6.24 3.28
C GLY A 18 4.50 6.27 1.79
N LEU A 19 4.72 5.13 1.13
CA LEU A 19 4.46 4.99 -0.31
C LEU A 19 2.98 5.21 -0.62
N LYS A 20 2.67 6.31 -1.33
CA LYS A 20 1.31 6.70 -1.71
C LYS A 20 0.38 6.91 -0.51
N ASP A 21 0.96 7.35 0.62
CA ASP A 21 0.29 7.85 1.81
C ASP A 21 0.92 9.21 2.16
N TYR A 22 0.33 10.29 1.67
CA TYR A 22 0.83 11.66 1.86
C TYR A 22 -0.30 12.69 1.89
N THR A 23 0.00 13.85 2.45
CA THR A 23 -0.88 15.03 2.45
C THR A 23 -0.13 16.21 1.85
N ILE A 24 -0.76 16.83 0.85
CA ILE A 24 -0.29 18.03 0.15
C ILE A 24 -1.37 19.10 0.35
N GLY A 25 -1.06 20.15 1.11
CA GLY A 25 -2.06 21.14 1.52
C GLY A 25 -3.28 20.45 2.15
N ASP A 26 -4.47 20.66 1.58
CA ASP A 26 -5.72 20.04 2.03
C ASP A 26 -6.01 18.66 1.39
N LYS A 27 -5.16 18.22 0.46
CA LYS A 27 -5.36 16.99 -0.29
C LYS A 27 -4.68 15.82 0.41
N GLU A 28 -5.48 14.91 0.93
CA GLU A 28 -5.01 13.62 1.44
C GLU A 28 -5.05 12.56 0.33
N VAL A 29 -3.93 11.86 0.15
CA VAL A 29 -3.79 10.74 -0.80
C VAL A 29 -3.36 9.51 -0.03
N ILE A 30 -4.28 8.54 0.12
CA ILE A 30 -4.01 7.23 0.72
C ILE A 30 -4.42 6.14 -0.26
N LYS A 31 -3.45 5.46 -0.87
CA LYS A 31 -3.77 4.41 -1.84
C LYS A 31 -4.45 3.22 -1.17
N GLY A 32 -5.52 2.76 -1.80
CA GLY A 32 -6.23 1.55 -1.38
C GLY A 32 -7.32 1.79 -0.34
N ILE A 33 -7.42 3.03 0.16
CA ILE A 33 -8.52 3.50 1.00
C ILE A 33 -9.52 4.26 0.12
N ARG A 34 -10.79 3.89 0.19
CA ARG A 34 -11.86 4.57 -0.55
C ARG A 34 -12.14 5.93 0.10
N LYS A 35 -12.60 6.91 -0.68
CA LYS A 35 -13.02 8.22 -0.15
C LYS A 35 -14.14 8.14 0.89
N VAL A 36 -14.98 7.11 0.80
CA VAL A 36 -16.11 6.86 1.72
C VAL A 36 -15.72 5.95 2.90
N ALA A 37 -14.45 5.54 3.00
CA ALA A 37 -13.99 4.71 4.11
C ALA A 37 -14.04 5.50 5.42
N VAL A 38 -14.43 4.83 6.51
CA VAL A 38 -14.49 5.42 7.84
C VAL A 38 -13.16 5.16 8.55
N LYS A 39 -12.49 6.21 9.03
CA LYS A 39 -11.30 6.06 9.86
C LYS A 39 -11.72 5.69 11.28
N ILE A 40 -11.36 4.49 11.73
CA ILE A 40 -11.72 3.95 13.05
C ILE A 40 -10.54 3.94 14.03
N GLY A 41 -9.35 4.32 13.57
CA GLY A 41 -8.13 4.44 14.38
C GLY A 41 -6.97 4.99 13.55
N ASP A 42 -5.82 5.23 14.17
CA ASP A 42 -4.66 5.67 13.40
C ASP A 42 -4.18 4.57 12.45
N GLY A 43 -4.10 4.89 11.16
CA GLY A 43 -3.80 3.92 10.10
C GLY A 43 -4.88 2.83 9.91
N VAL A 44 -6.04 2.94 10.54
CA VAL A 44 -7.09 1.92 10.47
C VAL A 44 -8.37 2.48 9.85
N TYR A 45 -8.82 1.83 8.79
CA TYR A 45 -9.99 2.23 8.03
C TYR A 45 -10.95 1.07 7.84
N GLU A 46 -12.24 1.36 7.86
CA GLU A 46 -13.32 0.43 7.55
C GLU A 46 -13.98 0.83 6.23
N GLN A 47 -14.18 -0.12 5.33
CA GLN A 47 -14.79 0.14 4.03
C GLN A 47 -15.47 -1.09 3.46
N GLU A 48 -16.40 -0.87 2.53
CA GLU A 48 -17.05 -1.95 1.81
C GLU A 48 -16.10 -2.65 0.80
N LEU A 49 -16.15 -3.97 0.82
CA LEU A 49 -15.63 -4.88 -0.18
C LEU A 49 -16.76 -5.28 -1.12
N TRP A 50 -16.65 -4.82 -2.35
CA TRP A 50 -17.50 -5.23 -3.45
C TRP A 50 -16.81 -6.40 -4.17
N PRO A 51 -17.37 -7.61 -4.10
CA PRO A 51 -16.77 -8.77 -4.75
C PRO A 51 -16.84 -8.64 -6.26
N SER A 52 -15.79 -9.08 -6.95
CA SER A 52 -15.85 -9.26 -8.40
C SER A 52 -16.70 -10.48 -8.74
N PHE A 53 -17.21 -10.54 -9.97
CA PHE A 53 -17.95 -11.70 -10.46
C PHE A 53 -17.17 -13.02 -10.29
N LYS A 54 -15.86 -13.02 -10.59
CA LYS A 54 -14.96 -14.15 -10.32
C LYS A 54 -14.88 -14.51 -8.83
N GLY A 55 -14.91 -13.52 -7.95
CA GLY A 55 -14.93 -13.72 -6.50
C GLY A 55 -16.22 -14.36 -6.01
N LEU A 56 -17.36 -13.99 -6.60
CA LEU A 56 -18.67 -14.60 -6.32
C LEU A 56 -18.72 -16.06 -6.75
N LEU A 57 -18.30 -16.37 -7.98
CA LEU A 57 -18.30 -17.75 -8.49
C LEU A 57 -17.44 -18.71 -7.65
N ARG A 58 -16.34 -18.22 -7.06
CA ARG A 58 -15.49 -19.02 -6.16
C ARG A 58 -16.14 -19.31 -4.81
N ARG A 59 -17.13 -18.52 -4.39
CA ARG A 59 -17.69 -18.57 -3.03
C ARG A 59 -18.83 -19.59 -2.85
N GLN A 60 -19.14 -20.42 -3.85
CA GLN A 60 -20.18 -21.48 -3.84
C GLN A 60 -21.61 -21.05 -3.42
N HIS A 61 -21.83 -19.78 -3.10
CA HIS A 61 -23.12 -19.19 -2.71
C HIS A 61 -23.41 -17.96 -3.58
N PRO A 62 -23.85 -18.17 -4.85
CA PRO A 62 -24.14 -17.08 -5.78
C PRO A 62 -25.37 -16.25 -5.39
N ASP A 63 -26.19 -16.74 -4.46
CA ASP A 63 -27.52 -16.20 -4.15
C ASP A 63 -27.52 -15.17 -3.00
N VAL A 64 -26.34 -14.84 -2.45
CA VAL A 64 -26.22 -14.02 -1.24
C VAL A 64 -25.77 -12.59 -1.56
N TYR A 65 -26.35 -11.61 -0.88
CA TYR A 65 -25.86 -10.23 -0.90
C TYR A 65 -24.43 -10.16 -0.37
N ALA A 66 -23.49 -9.91 -1.27
CA ALA A 66 -22.09 -10.25 -1.05
C ALA A 66 -21.19 -9.06 -0.68
N VAL A 67 -21.76 -7.86 -0.53
CA VAL A 67 -21.02 -6.69 -0.05
C VAL A 67 -20.67 -6.92 1.42
N GLN A 68 -19.39 -6.84 1.74
CA GLN A 68 -18.86 -7.11 3.07
C GLN A 68 -18.13 -5.89 3.59
N THR A 69 -18.21 -5.63 4.88
CA THR A 69 -17.34 -4.65 5.51
C THR A 69 -15.97 -5.25 5.77
N ILE A 70 -14.91 -4.57 5.35
CA ILE A 70 -13.53 -4.98 5.60
C ILE A 70 -12.74 -3.89 6.31
N ARG A 71 -11.83 -4.33 7.18
CA ARG A 71 -10.85 -3.47 7.85
C ARG A 71 -9.54 -3.43 7.07
N LYS A 72 -9.03 -2.23 6.80
CA LYS A 72 -7.72 -1.96 6.22
C LYS A 72 -6.81 -1.38 7.30
N VAL A 73 -5.72 -2.06 7.59
CA VAL A 73 -4.68 -1.60 8.50
C VAL A 73 -3.47 -1.20 7.67
N LEU A 74 -3.07 0.06 7.75
CA LEU A 74 -1.93 0.63 7.05
C LEU A 74 -0.76 0.72 8.03
N ASN A 75 0.32 0.00 7.74
CA ASN A 75 1.56 0.10 8.49
C ASN A 75 2.45 1.19 7.87
N ARG A 76 2.76 2.23 8.64
CA ARG A 76 3.62 3.36 8.23
C ARG A 76 5.10 3.10 8.48
N LYS A 77 5.47 1.95 9.05
CA LYS A 77 6.86 1.51 9.11
C LYS A 77 7.33 1.17 7.69
N TYR A 78 8.24 1.97 7.15
CA TYR A 78 8.80 1.73 5.83
C TYR A 78 9.88 0.64 5.88
N THR A 79 9.51 -0.60 5.55
CA THR A 79 10.40 -1.77 5.59
C THR A 79 10.74 -2.27 4.18
N LYS A 80 10.90 -1.37 3.20
CA LYS A 80 11.23 -1.75 1.82
C LYS A 80 12.71 -1.57 1.48
N GLY A 81 13.49 -1.11 2.45
CA GLY A 81 14.91 -0.88 2.34
C GLY A 81 15.44 -0.20 3.60
N THR A 82 16.75 -0.19 3.76
CA THR A 82 17.44 0.51 4.82
C THR A 82 17.66 1.95 4.37
N VAL A 83 17.04 2.89 5.07
CA VAL A 83 17.23 4.32 4.80
C VAL A 83 18.53 4.74 5.48
N LYS A 84 19.50 5.22 4.70
CA LYS A 84 20.75 5.79 5.20
C LYS A 84 20.53 7.22 5.70
N ASN A 85 21.50 7.74 6.44
CA ASN A 85 21.48 9.11 6.97
C ASN A 85 21.41 10.19 5.88
N ASP A 86 21.87 9.89 4.66
CA ASP A 86 21.79 10.79 3.49
C ASP A 86 20.46 10.69 2.73
N GLY A 87 19.51 9.87 3.21
CA GLY A 87 18.20 9.65 2.60
C GLY A 87 18.23 8.65 1.43
N THR A 88 19.38 8.08 1.08
CA THR A 88 19.44 6.98 0.11
C THR A 88 18.85 5.70 0.72
N ILE A 89 18.30 4.83 -0.14
CA ILE A 89 17.65 3.59 0.27
C ILE A 89 18.44 2.42 -0.30
N GLU A 90 18.99 1.59 0.58
CA GLU A 90 19.51 0.27 0.19
C GLU A 90 18.39 -0.76 0.17
N PRO A 91 18.36 -1.68 -0.81
CA PRO A 91 17.46 -2.83 -0.77
C PRO A 91 17.64 -3.62 0.53
N LEU A 92 16.58 -4.30 0.96
CA LEU A 92 16.73 -5.31 2.01
C LEU A 92 17.53 -6.49 1.44
N ASP A 93 18.67 -6.82 2.06
CA ASP A 93 19.35 -8.08 1.81
C ASP A 93 18.49 -9.22 2.35
N LEU A 94 17.89 -10.00 1.45
CA LEU A 94 17.04 -11.15 1.78
C LEU A 94 17.84 -12.47 1.85
N PHE A 95 19.18 -12.40 1.86
CA PHE A 95 20.02 -13.58 1.85
C PHE A 95 20.09 -14.24 3.24
N GLU A 96 19.21 -15.22 3.48
CA GLU A 96 19.57 -16.38 4.30
C GLU A 96 20.30 -17.36 3.39
N PHE A 97 21.64 -17.32 3.40
CA PHE A 97 22.43 -18.43 2.89
C PHE A 97 22.36 -19.58 3.91
N GLU A 98 21.26 -20.32 3.92
CA GLU A 98 21.36 -21.72 4.35
C GLU A 98 22.00 -22.48 3.20
N SER A 99 23.21 -22.99 3.45
CA SER A 99 23.99 -23.81 2.55
C SER A 99 23.12 -24.90 1.92
N CYS A 100 22.72 -24.73 0.66
CA CYS A 100 22.15 -25.80 -0.13
C CYS A 100 23.29 -26.79 -0.42
N PRO A 101 23.29 -28.02 0.15
CA PRO A 101 24.28 -29.00 -0.24
C PRO A 101 24.08 -29.33 -1.73
N PRO A 102 25.15 -29.58 -2.50
CA PRO A 102 25.02 -29.86 -3.91
C PRO A 102 24.12 -31.08 -4.11
N LEU A 103 23.03 -30.87 -4.84
CA LEU A 103 22.27 -31.97 -5.43
C LEU A 103 23.21 -32.61 -6.45
N PHE A 104 23.47 -33.90 -6.27
CA PHE A 104 24.28 -34.79 -7.12
C PHE A 104 25.79 -34.83 -6.79
N ALA A 105 26.18 -35.92 -6.12
CA ALA A 105 27.48 -36.58 -6.25
C ALA A 105 27.25 -37.88 -7.05
#